data_AF-H2XWA6-F1
#
_entry.id   AF-H2XWA6-F1
#
_cell.length_a   1.000
_cell.length_b   1.000
_cell.length_c   1.000
_cell.angle_alpha   90.00
_cell.angle_beta   90.00
_cell.angle_gamma   90.00
#
_symmetry.space_group_name_H-M   'P 1'
#
loop_
_entity.id
_entity.type
_entity.pdbx_description
1 polymer ?
#
loop_
_entity_poly.entity_id
_entity_poly.type
_entity_poly.pdbx_seq_one_letter_code
_entity_poly.pdbx_strand_id
1 'polypeptide(L)'
;LCLVASFLLFFRIIAEFIEISHGETSRNVCRYVRAFKSVVHSLVVTCIYLVLWIRQRRFYETPALEYLSTPFVRSMSFFVVIIMAVTNICNIGLYLITRAYTNLTRGCVVEWSSISKLTPGLVLFVSTLTFQLVLLGLLIYPLFHHLKACSGPSNEIPYIKRVTVAAMVAVITDITCGAVTVFALKNTYGSMRQVVYDIDMLILLIAICMSFENWRHRLLP
;
A
#
# COMPACT_ATOMS: atom_id res chain seq x y z
N LEU A 1 8.36 -7.02 -10.30
CA LEU A 1 7.70 -6.37 -9.14
C LEU A 1 6.29 -6.89 -8.90
N CYS A 2 5.34 -6.82 -9.84
CA CYS A 2 3.99 -7.39 -9.60
C CYS A 2 4.02 -8.88 -9.27
N LEU A 3 4.78 -9.70 -10.01
CA LEU A 3 4.97 -11.13 -9.70
C LEU A 3 5.59 -11.35 -8.30
N VAL A 4 6.53 -10.49 -7.91
CA VAL A 4 7.15 -10.53 -6.57
C VAL A 4 6.11 -10.21 -5.50
N ALA A 5 5.29 -9.17 -5.70
CA ALA A 5 4.20 -8.82 -4.81
C ALA A 5 3.17 -9.97 -4.68
N SER A 6 2.80 -10.60 -5.80
CA SER A 6 1.90 -11.77 -5.79
C SER A 6 2.50 -12.97 -5.05
N PHE A 7 3.79 -13.24 -5.24
CA PHE A 7 4.50 -14.32 -4.53
C PHE A 7 4.60 -14.03 -3.03
N LEU A 8 4.90 -12.79 -2.64
CA LEU A 8 4.92 -12.37 -1.24
C LEU A 8 3.53 -12.45 -0.59
N LEU A 9 2.47 -12.05 -1.31
CA LEU A 9 1.09 -12.22 -0.86
C LEU A 9 0.75 -13.69 -0.61
N PHE A 10 1.23 -14.59 -1.46
CA PHE A 10 1.05 -16.03 -1.24
C PHE A 10 1.71 -16.51 0.07
N PHE A 11 2.94 -16.09 0.39
CA PHE A 11 3.54 -16.41 1.69
C PHE A 11 2.79 -15.82 2.87
N ARG A 12 2.21 -14.63 2.70
CA ARG A 12 1.39 -14.00 3.74
C ARG A 12 0.14 -14.83 4.03
N ILE A 13 -0.53 -15.34 3.00
CA ILE A 13 -1.69 -16.24 3.13
C ILE A 13 -1.29 -17.57 3.80
N ILE A 14 -0.13 -18.15 3.45
CA ILE A 14 0.40 -19.33 4.14
C ILE A 14 0.63 -19.04 5.62
N ALA A 15 1.24 -17.90 5.94
CA ALA A 15 1.49 -17.49 7.32
C ALA A 15 0.18 -17.28 8.10
N GLU A 16 -0.88 -16.80 7.46
CA GLU A 16 -2.23 -16.74 8.05
C GLU A 16 -2.79 -18.10 8.37
N PHE A 17 -2.65 -19.08 7.46
CA PHE A 17 -3.07 -20.44 7.73
C PHE A 17 -2.33 -21.04 8.94
N ILE A 18 -1.02 -20.82 9.03
CA ILE A 18 -0.21 -21.23 10.18
C ILE A 18 -0.69 -20.56 11.47
N GLU A 19 -1.00 -19.25 11.45
CA GLU A 19 -1.54 -18.51 12.60
C GLU A 19 -2.88 -19.09 13.06
N ILE A 20 -3.77 -19.44 12.13
CA ILE A 20 -5.08 -20.01 12.46
C ILE A 20 -4.93 -21.41 13.05
N SER A 21 -4.06 -22.26 12.48
CA SER A 21 -3.89 -23.64 12.94
C SER A 21 -3.08 -23.77 14.24
N HIS A 22 -2.09 -22.91 14.47
CA HIS A 22 -1.13 -23.05 15.57
C HIS A 22 -1.09 -21.86 16.53
N GLY A 23 -1.91 -20.82 16.33
CA GLY A 23 -1.88 -19.60 17.14
C GLY A 23 -2.30 -19.82 18.60
N GLU A 24 -3.07 -20.86 18.88
CA GLU A 24 -3.57 -21.16 20.23
C GLU A 24 -2.51 -21.81 21.12
N THR A 25 -1.62 -22.61 20.53
CA THR A 25 -0.70 -23.50 21.25
C THR A 25 0.51 -22.77 21.82
N SER A 26 0.96 -21.67 21.20
CA SER A 26 2.19 -20.99 21.61
C SER A 26 2.20 -19.48 21.36
N ARG A 27 2.47 -18.72 22.42
CA ARG A 27 2.72 -17.26 22.34
C ARG A 27 3.89 -16.92 21.43
N ASN A 28 4.90 -17.79 21.35
CA ASN A 28 6.07 -17.55 20.49
C ASN A 28 5.71 -17.67 19.01
N VAL A 29 4.92 -18.69 18.64
CA VAL A 29 4.41 -18.85 17.26
C VAL A 29 3.63 -17.61 16.86
N CYS A 30 2.74 -17.14 17.73
CA CYS A 30 1.97 -15.93 17.52
C CYS A 30 2.83 -14.69 17.23
N ARG A 31 3.89 -14.49 18.02
CA ARG A 31 4.83 -13.36 17.87
C ARG A 31 5.60 -13.43 16.55
N TYR A 32 6.19 -14.57 16.24
CA TYR A 32 7.03 -14.72 15.04
C TYR A 32 6.21 -14.72 13.74
N VAL A 33 5.07 -15.41 13.71
CA VAL A 33 4.21 -15.45 12.53
C VAL A 33 3.66 -14.06 12.22
N ARG A 34 3.24 -13.29 13.24
CA ARG A 34 2.77 -11.92 13.02
C ARG A 34 3.87 -10.95 12.64
N ALA A 35 5.06 -11.07 13.24
CA ALA A 35 6.24 -10.32 12.83
C ALA A 35 6.55 -10.57 11.35
N PHE A 36 6.60 -11.84 10.94
CA PHE A 36 6.80 -12.24 9.56
C PHE A 36 5.72 -11.66 8.64
N LYS A 37 4.43 -11.83 8.97
CA LYS A 37 3.32 -11.24 8.20
C LYS A 37 3.45 -9.73 8.03
N SER A 38 3.84 -9.02 9.09
CA SER A 38 4.02 -7.57 9.03
C SER A 38 5.14 -7.19 8.07
N VAL A 39 6.29 -7.89 8.13
CA VAL A 39 7.42 -7.67 7.21
C VAL A 39 6.99 -7.95 5.77
N VAL A 40 6.36 -9.10 5.53
CA VAL A 40 5.90 -9.49 4.19
C VAL A 40 4.88 -8.47 3.65
N HIS A 41 3.95 -8.01 4.49
CA HIS A 41 2.99 -6.99 4.10
C HIS A 41 3.68 -5.67 3.71
N SER A 42 4.62 -5.17 4.51
CA SER A 42 5.40 -3.97 4.17
C SER A 42 6.17 -4.13 2.85
N LEU A 43 6.73 -5.32 2.58
CA LEU A 43 7.41 -5.61 1.32
C LEU A 43 6.45 -5.62 0.13
N VAL A 44 5.25 -6.20 0.28
CA VAL A 44 4.20 -6.18 -0.75
C VAL A 44 3.79 -4.75 -1.08
N VAL A 45 3.47 -3.96 -0.06
CA VAL A 45 3.10 -2.54 -0.17
C VAL A 45 4.22 -1.79 -0.90
N THR A 46 5.47 -1.98 -0.48
CA THR A 46 6.64 -1.34 -1.12
C THR A 46 6.74 -1.73 -2.61
N CYS A 47 6.56 -3.00 -2.96
CA CYS A 47 6.60 -3.46 -4.35
C CYS A 47 5.49 -2.81 -5.19
N ILE A 48 4.29 -2.73 -4.64
CA ILE A 48 3.10 -2.11 -5.24
C ILE A 48 3.35 -0.62 -5.53
N TYR A 49 3.80 0.12 -4.52
CA TYR A 49 4.06 1.55 -4.66
C TYR A 49 5.27 1.87 -5.52
N LEU A 50 6.32 1.02 -5.53
CA LEU A 50 7.41 1.14 -6.49
C LEU A 50 6.93 0.97 -7.93
N VAL A 51 5.97 0.07 -8.21
CA VAL A 51 5.39 -0.07 -9.56
C VAL A 51 4.65 1.21 -9.96
N LEU A 52 3.84 1.78 -9.07
CA LEU A 52 3.15 3.05 -9.32
C LEU A 52 4.14 4.19 -9.57
N TRP A 53 5.21 4.27 -8.76
CA TRP A 53 6.27 5.26 -8.93
C TRP A 53 7.03 5.10 -10.26
N ILE A 54 7.43 3.89 -10.64
CA ILE A 54 8.10 3.62 -11.92
C ILE A 54 7.20 4.07 -13.09
N ARG A 55 5.91 3.76 -13.02
CA ARG A 55 4.94 4.16 -14.06
C ARG A 55 4.78 5.66 -14.14
N GLN A 56 4.67 6.32 -13.00
CA GLN A 56 4.62 7.77 -12.92
C GLN A 56 5.89 8.39 -13.52
N ARG A 57 7.07 7.82 -13.24
CA ARG A 57 8.33 8.31 -13.80
C ARG A 57 8.41 8.13 -15.31
N ARG A 58 8.05 6.94 -15.81
CA ARG A 58 7.95 6.66 -17.26
C ARG A 58 7.00 7.62 -17.97
N PHE A 59 5.94 8.02 -17.28
CA PHE A 59 4.99 8.98 -17.80
C PHE A 59 5.58 10.39 -18.01
N TYR A 60 6.50 10.84 -17.14
CA TYR A 60 7.23 12.11 -17.34
C TYR A 60 8.37 12.03 -18.37
N GLU A 61 8.73 10.83 -18.83
CA GLU A 61 9.72 10.63 -19.89
C GLU A 61 9.09 10.72 -21.29
N THR A 62 7.76 10.78 -21.40
CA THR A 62 7.08 10.90 -22.69
C THR A 62 7.28 12.31 -23.28
N PRO A 63 7.62 12.45 -24.58
CA PRO A 63 7.90 13.75 -25.20
C PRO A 63 6.78 14.78 -25.05
N ALA A 64 5.52 14.33 -25.05
CA ALA A 64 4.36 15.20 -24.88
C ALA A 64 4.30 15.89 -23.51
N LEU A 65 5.01 15.37 -22.50
CA LEU A 65 4.96 15.82 -21.11
C LEU A 65 6.33 16.26 -20.58
N GLU A 66 7.35 16.26 -21.44
CA GLU A 66 8.71 16.64 -21.07
C GLU A 66 8.75 18.05 -20.48
N TYR A 67 7.94 18.97 -21.02
CA TYR A 67 7.83 20.34 -20.52
C TYR A 67 7.30 20.44 -19.08
N LEU A 68 6.60 19.42 -18.58
CA LEU A 68 6.11 19.33 -17.19
C LEU A 68 7.14 18.72 -16.24
N SER A 69 8.20 18.12 -16.77
CA SER A 69 9.27 17.44 -16.02
C SER A 69 10.25 18.47 -15.42
N THR A 70 9.73 19.36 -14.58
CA THR A 70 10.53 20.37 -13.88
C THR A 70 11.48 19.71 -12.87
N PRO A 71 12.64 20.33 -12.56
CA PRO A 71 13.56 19.81 -11.55
C PRO A 71 12.89 19.62 -10.18
N PHE A 72 11.89 20.46 -9.87
CA PHE A 72 11.07 20.32 -8.66
C PHE A 72 10.28 19.01 -8.63
N VAL A 73 9.56 18.68 -9.72
CA VAL A 73 8.79 17.42 -9.83
C VAL A 73 9.72 16.21 -9.73
N ARG A 74 10.90 16.27 -10.37
CA ARG A 74 11.92 15.20 -10.28
C ARG A 74 12.43 15.02 -8.85
N SER A 75 12.72 16.12 -8.16
CA SER A 75 13.16 16.11 -6.76
C SER A 75 12.08 15.54 -5.83
N MET A 76 10.83 16.01 -5.97
CA MET A 76 9.69 15.49 -5.21
C MET A 76 9.47 13.99 -5.44
N SER A 77 9.55 13.54 -6.69
CA SER A 77 9.42 12.12 -7.03
C SER A 77 10.50 11.26 -6.36
N PHE A 78 11.74 11.74 -6.28
CA PHE A 78 12.82 11.05 -5.57
C PHE A 78 12.60 11.05 -4.06
N PHE A 79 12.15 12.17 -3.50
CA PHE A 79 11.87 12.30 -2.07
C PHE A 79 10.76 11.34 -1.61
N VAL A 80 9.72 11.11 -2.44
CA VAL A 80 8.67 10.12 -2.16
C VAL A 80 9.24 8.72 -1.96
N VAL A 81 10.22 8.30 -2.77
CA VAL A 81 10.85 6.98 -2.63
C VAL A 81 11.62 6.88 -1.32
N ILE A 82 12.35 7.93 -0.94
CA ILE A 82 13.07 7.99 0.35
C ILE A 82 12.08 7.91 1.51
N ILE A 83 11.02 8.73 1.50
CA ILE A 83 9.99 8.71 2.54
C ILE A 83 9.39 7.31 2.64
N MET A 84 9.03 6.70 1.51
CA MET A 84 8.46 5.36 1.48
C MET A 84 9.41 4.32 2.08
N ALA A 85 10.70 4.35 1.74
CA ALA A 85 11.69 3.43 2.27
C ALA A 85 11.88 3.60 3.78
N VAL A 86 12.09 4.84 4.24
CA VAL A 86 12.26 5.17 5.67
C VAL A 86 11.01 4.77 6.46
N THR A 87 9.83 5.12 5.95
CA THR A 87 8.55 4.79 6.57
C THR A 87 8.38 3.28 6.72
N ASN A 88 8.70 2.49 5.69
CA ASN A 88 8.61 1.03 5.79
C ASN A 88 9.58 0.45 6.82
N ILE A 89 10.83 0.92 6.87
CA ILE A 89 11.82 0.46 7.87
C ILE A 89 11.35 0.81 9.28
N CYS A 90 10.93 2.06 9.50
CA CYS A 90 10.40 2.53 10.78
C CYS A 90 9.17 1.73 11.20
N ASN A 91 8.25 1.45 10.27
CA ASN A 91 7.05 0.67 10.55
C ASN A 91 7.40 -0.76 10.96
N ILE A 92 8.29 -1.44 10.23
CA ILE A 92 8.76 -2.78 10.62
C ILE A 92 9.37 -2.73 12.03
N GLY A 93 10.28 -1.79 12.30
CA GLY A 93 10.89 -1.63 13.63
C GLY A 93 9.88 -1.39 14.74
N LEU A 94 8.95 -0.44 14.53
CA LEU A 94 7.89 -0.14 15.49
C LEU A 94 7.01 -1.37 15.75
N TYR A 95 6.60 -2.10 14.71
CA TYR A 95 5.78 -3.30 14.87
C TYR A 95 6.49 -4.40 15.64
N LEU A 96 7.78 -4.63 15.38
CA LEU A 96 8.58 -5.65 16.06
C LEU A 96 8.84 -5.34 17.54
N ILE A 97 8.99 -4.06 17.88
CA ILE A 97 9.32 -3.62 19.25
C ILE A 97 8.07 -3.46 20.11
N THR A 98 7.00 -2.86 19.57
CA THR A 98 5.89 -2.35 20.40
C THR A 98 4.73 -3.32 20.62
N ARG A 99 4.56 -4.33 19.76
CA ARG A 99 3.40 -5.22 19.84
C ARG A 99 3.68 -6.47 20.67
N ALA A 100 3.01 -6.53 21.82
CA ALA A 100 2.82 -7.77 22.57
C ALA A 100 1.54 -8.48 22.09
N TYR A 101 1.63 -9.80 21.97
CA TYR A 101 0.51 -10.66 21.55
C TYR A 101 0.18 -11.67 22.64
N THR A 102 -1.10 -11.86 22.88
CA THR A 102 -1.63 -12.90 23.76
C THR A 102 -2.34 -13.95 22.91
N ASN A 103 -2.24 -15.22 23.33
CA ASN A 103 -2.96 -16.33 22.72
C ASN A 103 -4.38 -16.38 23.30
N LEU A 104 -5.37 -16.49 22.42
CA LEU A 104 -6.76 -16.76 22.75
C LEU A 104 -7.19 -18.03 22.01
N THR A 105 -8.29 -18.66 22.44
CA THR A 105 -8.93 -19.83 21.78
C THR A 105 -9.56 -19.54 20.41
N ARG A 106 -9.28 -18.37 19.83
CA ARG A 106 -9.65 -18.01 18.45
C ARG A 106 -8.46 -17.41 17.71
N GLY A 107 -7.25 -17.73 18.16
CA GLY A 107 -5.99 -17.23 17.62
C GLY A 107 -5.38 -16.06 18.39
N CYS A 108 -4.51 -15.34 17.69
CA CYS A 108 -3.70 -14.27 18.26
C CYS A 108 -4.47 -12.97 18.48
N VAL A 109 -4.39 -12.40 19.68
CA VAL A 109 -4.97 -11.07 19.97
C VAL A 109 -3.86 -10.11 20.36
N VAL A 110 -3.98 -8.86 19.90
CA VAL A 110 -3.09 -7.78 20.34
C VAL A 110 -3.56 -7.36 21.73
N GLU A 111 -2.64 -7.35 22.69
CA GLU A 111 -2.98 -6.94 24.06
C GLU A 111 -3.11 -5.41 24.12
N TRP A 112 -4.33 -4.86 24.15
CA TRP A 112 -4.60 -3.41 24.19
C TRP A 112 -4.67 -2.86 25.62
N SER A 113 -3.64 -3.08 26.44
CA SER A 113 -3.64 -2.62 27.84
C SER A 113 -3.29 -1.13 28.02
N SER A 114 -2.86 -0.41 26.97
CA SER A 114 -2.38 0.98 27.08
C SER A 114 -2.60 1.78 25.79
N ILE A 115 -2.88 3.09 25.94
CA ILE A 115 -2.90 4.09 24.85
C ILE A 115 -1.58 4.10 24.07
N SER A 116 -0.45 3.80 24.71
CA SER A 116 0.86 3.72 24.04
C SER A 116 0.92 2.67 22.92
N LYS A 117 0.01 1.70 22.91
CA LYS A 117 -0.09 0.65 21.88
C LYS A 117 -0.90 1.10 20.65
N LEU A 118 -1.57 2.25 20.68
CA LEU A 118 -2.23 2.87 19.51
C LEU A 118 -1.26 3.66 18.63
N THR A 119 -0.22 4.24 19.24
CA THR A 119 0.78 5.09 18.59
C THR A 119 1.36 4.47 17.31
N PRO A 120 1.79 3.19 17.28
CA PRO A 120 2.35 2.60 16.06
C PRO A 120 1.34 2.53 14.91
N GLY A 121 0.06 2.28 15.22
CA GLY A 121 -1.01 2.24 14.22
C GLY A 121 -1.31 3.62 13.66
N LEU A 122 -1.31 4.65 14.52
CA LEU A 122 -1.54 6.03 14.11
C LEU A 122 -0.37 6.57 13.29
N VAL A 123 0.87 6.32 13.72
CA VAL A 123 2.09 6.71 12.99
C VAL A 123 2.11 6.06 11.61
N LEU A 124 1.81 4.75 11.54
CA LEU A 124 1.65 4.05 10.27
C LEU A 124 0.62 4.75 9.39
N PHE A 125 -0.61 4.96 9.89
CA PHE A 125 -1.69 5.57 9.13
C PHE A 125 -1.38 6.98 8.60
N VAL A 126 -0.82 7.85 9.44
CA VAL A 126 -0.46 9.22 9.05
C VAL A 126 0.68 9.21 8.03
N SER A 127 1.69 8.37 8.24
CA SER A 127 2.82 8.24 7.31
C SER A 127 2.35 7.72 5.94
N THR A 128 1.46 6.73 5.92
CA THR A 128 0.89 6.17 4.69
C THR A 128 0.05 7.18 3.94
N LEU A 129 -0.85 7.87 4.66
CA LEU A 129 -1.67 8.94 4.12
C LEU A 129 -0.82 10.04 3.48
N THR A 130 0.26 10.46 4.17
CA THR A 130 1.11 11.54 3.69
C THR A 130 1.75 11.21 2.35
N PHE A 131 2.42 10.05 2.21
CA PHE A 131 3.05 9.72 0.95
C PHE A 131 2.04 9.43 -0.17
N GLN A 132 0.88 8.86 0.16
CA GLN A 132 -0.20 8.62 -0.80
C GLN A 132 -0.73 9.92 -1.40
N LEU A 133 -0.95 10.94 -0.56
CA LEU A 133 -1.38 12.26 -1.01
C LEU A 133 -0.33 12.93 -1.88
N VAL A 134 0.96 12.80 -1.56
CA VAL A 134 2.05 13.33 -2.40
C VAL A 134 2.10 12.61 -3.74
N LEU A 135 2.04 11.28 -3.76
CA LEU A 135 2.08 10.48 -4.99
C LEU A 135 0.87 10.79 -5.88
N LEU A 136 -0.32 10.88 -5.28
CA LEU A 136 -1.53 11.26 -5.98
C LEU A 136 -1.47 12.70 -6.52
N GLY A 137 -0.97 13.64 -5.72
CA GLY A 137 -0.78 15.03 -6.13
C GLY A 137 0.16 15.14 -7.34
N LEU A 138 1.26 14.37 -7.35
CA LEU A 138 2.16 14.33 -8.48
C LEU A 138 1.49 13.71 -9.73
N LEU A 139 0.62 12.69 -9.60
CA LEU A 139 -0.12 12.12 -10.73
C LEU A 139 -1.20 13.06 -11.27
N ILE A 140 -1.84 13.82 -10.39
CA ILE A 140 -2.93 14.75 -10.72
C ILE A 140 -2.41 16.03 -11.36
N TYR A 141 -1.25 16.53 -10.92
CA TYR A 141 -0.61 17.76 -11.42
C TYR A 141 -0.51 17.83 -12.97
N PRO A 142 0.09 16.85 -13.68
CA PRO A 142 0.22 16.90 -15.13
C PRO A 142 -1.14 16.82 -15.84
N LEU A 143 -2.12 16.10 -15.27
CA LEU A 143 -3.47 16.01 -15.82
C LEU A 143 -4.16 17.37 -15.80
N PHE A 144 -4.10 18.09 -14.67
CA PHE A 144 -4.67 19.44 -14.58
C PHE A 144 -3.98 20.42 -15.52
N HIS A 145 -2.65 20.34 -15.66
CA HIS A 145 -1.94 21.23 -16.56
C HIS A 145 -2.26 20.93 -18.03
N HIS A 146 -2.35 19.65 -18.42
CA HIS A 146 -2.72 19.26 -19.77
C HIS A 146 -4.16 19.69 -20.11
N LEU A 147 -5.11 19.54 -19.17
CA LEU A 147 -6.49 20.01 -19.33
C LEU A 147 -6.60 21.53 -19.52
N LYS A 148 -5.65 22.31 -18.97
CA LYS A 148 -5.59 23.76 -19.15
C LYS A 148 -4.89 24.19 -20.44
N ALA A 149 -3.85 23.45 -20.86
CA ALA A 149 -2.96 23.88 -21.94
C ALA A 149 -3.36 23.39 -23.34
N CYS A 150 -4.05 22.24 -23.44
CA CYS A 150 -4.32 21.61 -24.74
C CYS A 150 -5.82 21.47 -25.00
N SER A 151 -6.30 22.12 -26.05
CA SER A 151 -7.66 21.98 -26.60
C SER A 151 -7.78 20.82 -27.62
N GLY A 152 -6.66 20.17 -27.97
CA GLY A 152 -6.61 19.14 -29.02
C GLY A 152 -6.73 17.70 -28.51
N PRO A 153 -7.24 16.76 -29.34
CA PRO A 153 -7.26 15.35 -29.01
C PRO A 153 -5.83 14.78 -29.00
N SER A 154 -5.36 14.29 -27.86
CA SER A 154 -4.11 13.52 -27.78
C SER A 154 -4.41 12.07 -27.43
N ASN A 155 -3.71 11.15 -28.11
CA ASN A 155 -3.86 9.70 -27.90
C ASN A 155 -3.34 9.25 -26.52
N GLU A 156 -2.62 10.12 -25.81
CA GLU A 156 -2.02 9.81 -24.51
C GLU A 156 -2.97 10.04 -23.33
N ILE A 157 -3.89 11.01 -23.41
CA ILE A 157 -4.85 11.34 -22.33
C ILE A 157 -5.60 10.11 -21.77
N PRO A 158 -6.12 9.17 -22.60
CA PRO A 158 -6.85 8.01 -22.09
C PRO A 158 -6.00 7.13 -21.15
N TYR A 159 -4.71 7.00 -21.44
CA TYR A 159 -3.77 6.26 -20.60
C TYR A 159 -3.55 6.94 -19.26
N ILE A 160 -3.32 8.27 -19.27
CA ILE A 160 -3.15 9.09 -18.06
C ILE A 160 -4.36 8.95 -17.17
N LYS A 161 -5.54 9.17 -17.75
CA LYS A 161 -6.80 9.11 -17.01
C LYS A 161 -6.99 7.74 -16.36
N ARG A 162 -6.67 6.64 -17.06
CA ARG A 162 -6.76 5.28 -16.52
C ARG A 162 -5.83 5.09 -15.33
N VAL A 163 -4.56 5.47 -15.45
CA VAL A 163 -3.56 5.33 -14.38
C VAL A 163 -3.93 6.20 -13.18
N THR A 164 -4.35 7.45 -13.40
CA THR A 164 -4.78 8.37 -12.34
C THR A 164 -6.02 7.87 -11.62
N VAL A 165 -7.02 7.36 -12.36
CA VAL A 165 -8.23 6.77 -11.74
C VAL A 165 -7.88 5.53 -10.92
N ALA A 166 -7.03 4.64 -11.42
CA ALA A 166 -6.58 3.48 -10.67
C ALA A 166 -5.83 3.89 -9.38
N ALA A 167 -4.96 4.90 -9.46
CA ALA A 167 -4.26 5.42 -8.29
C ALA A 167 -5.20 6.10 -7.29
N MET A 168 -6.20 6.87 -7.75
CA MET A 168 -7.22 7.46 -6.87
C MET A 168 -8.01 6.39 -6.12
N VAL A 169 -8.46 5.34 -6.83
CA VAL A 169 -9.18 4.21 -6.19
C VAL A 169 -8.30 3.56 -5.13
N ALA A 170 -7.03 3.25 -5.45
CA ALA A 170 -6.10 2.66 -4.49
C ALA A 170 -5.93 3.55 -3.24
N VAL A 171 -5.69 4.85 -3.41
CA VAL A 171 -5.50 5.78 -2.29
C VAL A 171 -6.77 5.92 -1.45
N ILE A 172 -7.94 6.06 -2.06
CA ILE A 172 -9.21 6.18 -1.31
C ILE A 172 -9.48 4.90 -0.52
N THR A 173 -9.24 3.73 -1.11
CA THR A 173 -9.38 2.44 -0.44
C THR A 173 -8.43 2.33 0.73
N ASP A 174 -7.15 2.62 0.55
CA ASP A 174 -6.14 2.59 1.61
C ASP A 174 -6.52 3.50 2.80
N ILE A 175 -6.95 4.74 2.51
CA ILE A 175 -7.39 5.69 3.53
C ILE A 175 -8.59 5.12 4.30
N THR A 176 -9.56 4.55 3.58
CA THR A 176 -10.77 3.98 4.17
C THR A 176 -10.45 2.77 5.03
N CYS A 177 -9.68 1.80 4.52
CA CYS A 177 -9.26 0.60 5.25
C CYS A 177 -8.38 0.93 6.45
N GLY A 178 -7.48 1.91 6.31
CA GLY A 178 -6.67 2.45 7.39
C GLY A 178 -7.53 3.07 8.49
N ALA A 179 -8.47 3.94 8.13
CA ALA A 179 -9.39 4.57 9.08
C ALA A 179 -10.28 3.54 9.80
N VAL A 180 -10.85 2.58 9.07
CA VAL A 180 -11.63 1.47 9.65
C VAL A 180 -10.78 0.67 10.64
N THR A 181 -9.53 0.36 10.30
CA THR A 181 -8.67 -0.46 11.15
C THR A 181 -8.23 0.28 12.42
N VAL A 182 -7.95 1.58 12.33
CA VAL A 182 -7.48 2.40 13.46
C VAL A 182 -8.65 2.80 14.37
N PHE A 183 -9.75 3.28 13.81
CA PHE A 183 -10.85 3.88 14.57
C PHE A 183 -12.00 2.91 14.86
N ALA A 184 -12.45 2.13 13.87
CA ALA A 184 -13.62 1.27 14.03
C ALA A 184 -13.28 -0.06 14.71
N LEU A 185 -12.15 -0.68 14.36
CA LEU A 185 -11.77 -2.01 14.83
C LEU A 185 -10.88 -2.02 16.07
N LYS A 186 -10.84 -0.92 16.85
CA LYS A 186 -9.95 -0.77 18.02
C LYS A 186 -10.10 -1.92 19.03
N ASN A 187 -11.32 -2.39 19.27
CA ASN A 187 -11.63 -3.41 20.28
C ASN A 187 -12.00 -4.79 19.69
N THR A 188 -11.85 -4.97 18.37
CA THR A 188 -12.29 -6.17 17.68
C THR A 188 -11.18 -7.22 17.57
N TYR A 189 -11.56 -8.49 17.37
CA TYR A 189 -10.65 -9.60 17.10
C TYR A 189 -9.68 -9.31 15.95
N GLY A 190 -8.45 -9.85 16.07
CA GLY A 190 -7.39 -9.68 15.06
C GLY A 190 -7.81 -10.10 13.65
N SER A 191 -8.68 -11.11 13.53
CA SER A 191 -9.15 -11.63 12.25
C SER A 191 -9.95 -10.62 11.43
N MET A 192 -10.75 -9.75 12.06
CA MET A 192 -11.51 -8.73 11.30
C MET A 192 -10.59 -7.68 10.69
N ARG A 193 -9.56 -7.26 11.42
CA ARG A 193 -8.55 -6.33 10.89
C ARG A 193 -7.76 -6.96 9.75
N GLN A 194 -7.45 -8.25 9.89
CA GLN A 194 -6.78 -9.02 8.85
C GLN A 194 -7.58 -9.00 7.54
N VAL A 195 -8.88 -9.31 7.61
CA VAL A 195 -9.78 -9.27 6.44
C VAL A 195 -9.79 -7.88 5.78
N VAL A 196 -9.81 -6.80 6.58
CA VAL A 196 -9.75 -5.43 6.03
C VAL A 196 -8.43 -5.20 5.27
N TYR A 197 -7.29 -5.63 5.82
CA TYR A 197 -6.01 -5.54 5.11
C TYR A 197 -5.93 -6.43 3.87
N ASP A 198 -6.61 -7.58 3.86
CA ASP A 198 -6.63 -8.48 2.70
C ASP A 198 -7.44 -7.89 1.55
N ILE A 199 -8.62 -7.33 1.87
CA ILE A 199 -9.47 -6.61 0.92
C ILE A 199 -8.73 -5.41 0.34
N ASP A 200 -8.06 -4.65 1.19
CA ASP A 200 -7.22 -3.50 0.80
C ASP A 200 -6.13 -3.92 -0.21
N MET A 201 -5.30 -4.90 0.15
CA MET A 201 -4.26 -5.43 -0.73
C MET A 201 -4.81 -5.97 -2.06
N LEU A 202 -5.96 -6.64 -2.03
CA LEU A 202 -6.62 -7.16 -3.23
C LEU A 202 -7.04 -6.01 -4.15
N ILE A 203 -7.66 -4.95 -3.61
CA ILE A 203 -8.06 -3.78 -4.37
C ILE A 203 -6.84 -3.07 -4.95
N LEU A 204 -5.75 -2.90 -4.19
CA LEU A 204 -4.50 -2.31 -4.69
C LEU A 204 -3.92 -3.12 -5.85
N LEU A 205 -3.92 -4.45 -5.75
CA LEU A 205 -3.43 -5.33 -6.81
C LEU A 205 -4.32 -5.20 -8.06
N ILE A 206 -5.64 -5.20 -7.91
CA ILE A 206 -6.60 -5.01 -9.02
C ILE A 206 -6.36 -3.65 -9.68
N ALA A 207 -6.22 -2.58 -8.89
CA ALA A 207 -5.97 -1.23 -9.39
C ALA A 207 -4.67 -1.17 -10.23
N ILE A 208 -3.58 -1.79 -9.74
CA ILE A 208 -2.34 -1.89 -10.52
C ILE A 208 -2.55 -2.69 -11.82
N CYS A 209 -3.23 -3.82 -11.76
CA CYS A 209 -3.51 -4.64 -12.94
C CYS A 209 -4.31 -3.84 -13.98
N MET A 210 -5.38 -3.16 -13.55
CA MET A 210 -6.22 -2.31 -14.41
C MET A 210 -5.47 -1.11 -14.98
N SER A 211 -4.40 -0.65 -14.32
CA SER A 211 -3.59 0.47 -14.82
C SER A 211 -2.71 0.10 -16.02
N PHE A 212 -2.52 -1.18 -16.38
CA PHE A 212 -1.81 -1.56 -17.62
C PHE A 212 -2.70 -1.30 -18.85
N GLU A 213 -2.09 -0.89 -19.96
CA GLU A 213 -2.79 -0.68 -21.23
C GLU A 213 -3.37 -2.00 -21.78
N ASN A 214 -2.50 -3.02 -21.87
CA ASN A 214 -2.81 -4.36 -22.38
C ASN A 214 -3.02 -5.39 -21.27
N TRP A 215 -3.67 -5.00 -20.16
CA TRP A 215 -3.85 -5.90 -19.02
C TRP A 215 -4.59 -7.18 -19.41
N ARG A 216 -5.59 -7.07 -20.31
CA ARG A 216 -6.43 -8.20 -20.74
C ARG A 216 -5.63 -9.26 -21.49
N HIS A 217 -4.80 -8.86 -22.46
CA HIS A 217 -3.92 -9.78 -23.19
C HIS A 217 -2.78 -10.35 -22.34
N ARG A 218 -2.38 -9.67 -21.26
CA ARG A 218 -1.34 -10.17 -20.35
C ARG A 218 -1.88 -11.18 -19.33
N LEU A 219 -3.16 -11.06 -18.95
CA LEU A 219 -3.80 -11.95 -17.98
C LEU A 219 -4.48 -13.16 -18.64
N LEU A 220 -4.98 -13.00 -19.86
CA LEU A 220 -5.63 -14.03 -20.66
C LEU A 220 -4.94 -14.07 -22.04
N PRO A 221 -3.72 -14.65 -22.12
CA PRO A 221 -3.02 -14.83 -23.39
C PRO A 221 -3.74 -15.81 -24.32
#